data_AF-A0A963QC89-F1
#
_entry.id   AF-A0A963QC89-F1
#
_cell.length_a   1.000
_cell.length_b   1.000
_cell.length_c   1.000
_cell.angle_alpha   90.00
_cell.angle_beta   90.00
_cell.angle_gamma   90.00
#
_symmetry.space_group_name_H-M   'P 1'
#
loop_
_entity.id
_entity.type
_entity.pdbx_description
1 polymer ?
#
loop_
_entity_poly.entity_id
_entity_poly.type
_entity_poly.pdbx_seq_one_letter_code
_entity_poly.pdbx_strand_id
1 'polypeptide(L)'
;ELLAAAVATVVEIDAAIMRGDGAAAEAASDRYEAVIWKMNGGTHVGSMADHDAPGQVIERHCAAVPGDVPLWGQRGQFLVVDGDMRALVEYEAGYGGPLGAHFQFHVIDLDRPFISETGYRSHFDTAQGCMTVDEVARGILAAQRAEKKRPVMVEASYRDRLADAPLPAWLAGLEPPARREPATVLVPPGFVLVDVVLPSHRAFIARRWAAEAATKIKAARAAGLNAKGKGAGTERDPASPEPTMTCSTVKADDAASAGGGPVSPEATMPSSGAESCSIAWNDDGGPADLVEFKPGQRCEIVSVHHPVFNRYIGKRIIIVKVHPDTRQVWAHDDRPITYKTNRAGRRVVDSDPRCIQSIYGFDQLRLIT
;
A
#
# COMPACT_ATOMS: atom_id res chain seq x y z
N GLU A 1 -30.51 0.72 -6.54
CA GLU A 1 -30.25 -0.63 -7.08
C GLU A 1 -28.78 -1.07 -6.99
N LEU A 2 -27.87 -0.72 -7.91
CA LEU A 2 -26.52 -1.35 -7.94
C LEU A 2 -25.63 -1.07 -6.72
N LEU A 3 -25.59 0.17 -6.22
CA LEU A 3 -24.82 0.49 -5.02
C LEU A 3 -25.35 -0.24 -3.76
N ALA A 4 -26.67 -0.39 -3.65
CA ALA A 4 -27.27 -1.18 -2.57
C ALA A 4 -26.94 -2.68 -2.70
N ALA A 5 -26.87 -3.19 -3.94
CA ALA A 5 -26.43 -4.55 -4.19
C ALA A 5 -24.96 -4.77 -3.78
N ALA A 6 -24.07 -3.80 -4.05
CA ALA A 6 -22.67 -3.87 -3.61
C ALA A 6 -22.55 -3.93 -2.07
N VAL A 7 -23.33 -3.11 -1.35
CA VAL A 7 -23.37 -3.15 0.12
C VAL A 7 -23.84 -4.53 0.61
N ALA A 8 -24.89 -5.08 -0.01
CA ALA A 8 -25.40 -6.41 0.35
C ALA A 8 -24.35 -7.51 0.12
N THR A 9 -23.63 -7.48 -1.00
CA THR A 9 -22.59 -8.48 -1.30
C THR A 9 -21.41 -8.39 -0.33
N VAL A 10 -21.02 -7.18 0.11
CA VAL A 10 -19.99 -7.01 1.15
C VAL A 10 -20.41 -7.70 2.46
N VAL A 11 -21.65 -7.49 2.90
CA VAL A 11 -22.18 -8.14 4.11
C VAL A 11 -22.19 -9.67 3.96
N GLU A 12 -22.50 -10.17 2.78
CA GLU A 12 -22.50 -11.60 2.50
C GLU A 12 -21.10 -12.22 2.44
N ILE A 13 -20.11 -11.50 1.87
CA ILE A 13 -18.70 -11.87 1.87
C ILE A 13 -18.23 -12.06 3.31
N ASP A 14 -18.43 -11.03 4.15
CA ASP A 14 -18.06 -11.07 5.55
C ASP A 14 -18.75 -12.22 6.29
N ALA A 15 -20.06 -12.34 6.16
CA ALA A 15 -20.82 -13.40 6.83
C ALA A 15 -20.35 -14.81 6.39
N ALA A 16 -19.97 -14.99 5.12
CA ALA A 16 -19.43 -16.26 4.63
C ALA A 16 -18.04 -16.56 5.20
N ILE A 17 -17.14 -15.57 5.21
CA ILE A 17 -15.81 -15.70 5.83
C ILE A 17 -15.94 -16.03 7.31
N MET A 18 -16.81 -15.33 8.04
CA MET A 18 -17.03 -15.58 9.47
C MET A 18 -17.62 -16.98 9.77
N ARG A 19 -18.25 -17.64 8.79
CA ARG A 19 -18.67 -19.05 8.90
C ARG A 19 -17.60 -20.05 8.46
N GLY A 20 -16.46 -19.60 7.95
CA GLY A 20 -15.44 -20.44 7.33
C GLY A 20 -15.87 -21.04 5.98
N ASP A 21 -16.89 -20.46 5.34
CA ASP A 21 -17.46 -20.96 4.09
C ASP A 21 -16.81 -20.23 2.89
N GLY A 22 -15.63 -20.71 2.51
CA GLY A 22 -14.86 -20.12 1.41
C GLY A 22 -15.60 -20.15 0.06
N ALA A 23 -16.42 -21.18 -0.19
CA ALA A 23 -17.19 -21.27 -1.43
C ALA A 23 -18.30 -20.21 -1.51
N ALA A 24 -19.00 -19.97 -0.39
CA ALA A 24 -19.98 -18.89 -0.32
C ALA A 24 -19.31 -17.50 -0.39
N ALA A 25 -18.11 -17.34 0.17
CA ALA A 25 -17.34 -16.10 0.09
C ALA A 25 -16.93 -15.79 -1.35
N GLU A 26 -16.42 -16.78 -2.09
CA GLU A 26 -16.09 -16.65 -3.52
C GLU A 26 -17.33 -16.26 -4.34
N ALA A 27 -18.46 -16.96 -4.14
CA ALA A 27 -19.70 -16.66 -4.84
C ALA A 27 -20.28 -15.27 -4.51
N ALA A 28 -20.00 -14.73 -3.32
CA ALA A 28 -20.37 -13.36 -2.96
C ALA A 28 -19.39 -12.33 -3.57
N SER A 29 -18.10 -12.66 -3.61
CA SER A 29 -17.06 -11.89 -4.30
C SER A 29 -17.36 -11.74 -5.80
N ASP A 30 -17.71 -12.84 -6.49
CA ASP A 30 -18.10 -12.82 -7.91
C ASP A 30 -19.30 -11.90 -8.17
N ARG A 31 -20.25 -11.85 -7.24
CA ARG A 31 -21.41 -10.96 -7.34
C ARG A 31 -21.04 -9.51 -7.13
N TYR A 32 -20.10 -9.21 -6.21
CA TYR A 32 -19.56 -7.86 -6.05
C TYR A 32 -18.84 -7.41 -7.34
N GLU A 33 -17.99 -8.26 -7.92
CA GLU A 33 -17.33 -8.00 -9.21
C GLU A 33 -18.32 -7.80 -10.36
N ALA A 34 -19.42 -8.58 -10.39
CA ALA A 34 -20.49 -8.39 -11.36
C ALA A 34 -21.20 -7.03 -11.22
N VAL A 35 -21.30 -6.49 -10.00
CA VAL A 35 -21.83 -5.13 -9.79
C VAL A 35 -20.88 -4.09 -10.38
N ILE A 36 -19.56 -4.20 -10.14
CA ILE A 36 -18.55 -3.33 -10.76
C ILE A 36 -18.65 -3.41 -12.28
N TRP A 37 -18.62 -4.62 -12.84
CA TRP A 37 -18.70 -4.87 -14.28
C TRP A 37 -19.93 -4.23 -14.91
N LYS A 38 -21.10 -4.40 -14.27
CA LYS A 38 -22.37 -3.84 -14.76
C LYS A 38 -22.38 -2.32 -14.67
N MET A 39 -21.87 -1.75 -13.58
CA MET A 39 -21.78 -0.30 -13.41
C MET A 39 -20.77 0.32 -14.39
N ASN A 40 -19.74 -0.42 -14.79
CA ASN A 40 -18.74 -0.03 -15.77
C ASN A 40 -19.10 -0.34 -17.24
N GLY A 41 -20.38 -0.61 -17.51
CA GLY A 41 -20.87 -0.77 -18.88
C GLY A 41 -20.52 -2.09 -19.54
N GLY A 42 -20.27 -3.14 -18.75
CA GLY A 42 -20.03 -4.49 -19.24
C GLY A 42 -18.56 -4.82 -19.46
N THR A 43 -17.65 -4.20 -18.71
CA THR A 43 -16.20 -4.45 -18.77
C THR A 43 -15.53 -4.14 -17.43
N HIS A 44 -14.39 -4.76 -17.13
CA HIS A 44 -13.54 -4.36 -15.99
C HIS A 44 -12.46 -3.35 -16.38
N VAL A 45 -12.24 -3.13 -17.69
CA VAL A 45 -11.20 -2.20 -18.18
C VAL A 45 -11.47 -0.80 -17.66
N GLY A 46 -10.48 -0.23 -16.99
CA GLY A 46 -10.55 1.11 -16.40
C GLY A 46 -11.55 1.25 -15.25
N SER A 47 -12.06 0.15 -14.69
CA SER A 47 -13.01 0.18 -13.57
C SER A 47 -12.42 0.79 -12.28
N MET A 48 -11.09 0.88 -12.20
CA MET A 48 -10.32 1.44 -11.10
C MET A 48 -9.46 2.67 -11.49
N ALA A 49 -9.63 3.20 -12.71
CA ALA A 49 -8.68 4.13 -13.32
C ALA A 49 -8.59 5.50 -12.64
N ASP A 50 -9.71 6.01 -12.11
CA ASP A 50 -9.79 7.31 -11.45
C ASP A 50 -10.86 7.32 -10.36
N HIS A 51 -10.96 8.45 -9.65
CA HIS A 51 -11.86 8.61 -8.50
C HIS A 51 -13.34 8.39 -8.79
N ASP A 52 -13.75 8.60 -10.04
CA ASP A 52 -15.13 8.48 -10.50
C ASP A 52 -15.37 7.15 -11.25
N ALA A 53 -14.33 6.35 -11.43
CA ALA A 53 -14.43 5.00 -11.97
C ALA A 53 -15.36 4.14 -11.08
N PRO A 54 -16.21 3.28 -11.67
CA PRO A 54 -17.23 2.54 -10.93
C PRO A 54 -16.73 1.76 -9.72
N GLY A 55 -15.57 1.10 -9.82
CA GLY A 55 -14.99 0.38 -8.69
C GLY A 55 -14.60 1.33 -7.55
N GLN A 56 -13.98 2.48 -7.86
CA GLN A 56 -13.65 3.52 -6.86
C GLN A 56 -14.89 4.15 -6.21
N VAL A 57 -15.98 4.30 -6.97
CA VAL A 57 -17.27 4.77 -6.45
C VAL A 57 -17.88 3.72 -5.51
N ILE A 58 -17.87 2.45 -5.89
CA ILE A 58 -18.40 1.35 -5.08
C ILE A 58 -17.59 1.17 -3.80
N GLU A 59 -16.26 1.12 -3.88
CA GLU A 59 -15.38 1.02 -2.71
C GLU A 59 -15.61 2.16 -1.72
N ARG A 60 -15.73 3.39 -2.22
CA ARG A 60 -16.03 4.57 -1.40
C ARG A 60 -17.41 4.46 -0.76
N HIS A 61 -18.39 3.97 -1.50
CA HIS A 61 -19.75 3.80 -1.01
C HIS A 61 -19.87 2.72 0.06
N CYS A 62 -19.08 1.64 -0.07
CA CYS A 62 -19.07 0.52 0.85
C CYS A 62 -18.05 0.68 1.98
N ALA A 63 -17.28 1.77 2.02
CA ALA A 63 -16.22 1.95 3.00
C ALA A 63 -16.75 1.93 4.44
N ALA A 64 -15.98 1.31 5.34
CA ALA A 64 -16.26 1.36 6.76
C ALA A 64 -16.15 2.80 7.28
N VAL A 65 -16.90 3.10 8.34
CA VAL A 65 -16.78 4.37 9.04
C VAL A 65 -15.37 4.46 9.65
N PRO A 66 -14.63 5.58 9.48
CA PRO A 66 -13.30 5.70 10.07
C PRO A 66 -13.33 5.49 11.59
N GLY A 67 -12.48 4.57 12.06
CA GLY A 67 -12.42 4.12 13.45
C GLY A 67 -13.09 2.77 13.70
N ASP A 68 -14.07 2.40 12.88
CA ASP A 68 -14.71 1.08 12.96
C ASP A 68 -13.87 0.03 12.24
N VAL A 69 -13.85 -1.19 12.79
CA VAL A 69 -13.21 -2.33 12.13
C VAL A 69 -14.00 -2.66 10.86
N PRO A 70 -13.35 -2.68 9.67
CA PRO A 70 -14.04 -3.00 8.42
C PRO A 70 -14.55 -4.44 8.42
N LEU A 71 -15.67 -4.67 7.73
CA LEU A 71 -16.05 -6.01 7.27
C LEU A 71 -15.05 -6.48 6.20
N TRP A 72 -14.95 -7.79 5.99
CA TRP A 72 -14.22 -8.29 4.83
C TRP A 72 -14.83 -7.79 3.52
N GLY A 73 -13.99 -7.34 2.58
CA GLY A 73 -14.42 -6.73 1.32
C GLY A 73 -14.73 -5.23 1.40
N GLN A 74 -14.64 -4.61 2.58
CA GLN A 74 -14.63 -3.15 2.71
C GLN A 74 -13.21 -2.60 2.65
N ARG A 75 -13.09 -1.31 2.34
CA ARG A 75 -11.93 -0.52 2.76
C ARG A 75 -12.25 0.25 4.03
N GLY A 76 -11.26 0.56 4.84
CA GLY A 76 -11.45 1.40 6.01
C GLY A 76 -10.16 1.69 6.77
N GLN A 77 -10.30 2.47 7.84
CA GLN A 77 -9.20 2.82 8.72
C GLN A 77 -9.62 2.55 10.16
N PHE A 78 -8.79 1.84 10.93
CA PHE A 78 -9.09 1.48 12.30
C PHE A 78 -7.83 1.38 13.14
N LEU A 79 -8.00 1.34 14.47
CA LEU A 79 -6.89 1.23 15.41
C LEU A 79 -6.70 -0.22 15.82
N VAL A 80 -5.48 -0.73 15.71
CA VAL A 80 -5.10 -2.04 16.27
C VAL A 80 -4.13 -1.85 17.42
N VAL A 81 -4.30 -2.66 18.46
CA VAL A 81 -3.45 -2.69 19.65
C VAL A 81 -2.90 -4.10 19.85
N ASP A 82 -1.57 -4.21 19.95
CA ASP A 82 -0.83 -5.41 20.38
C ASP A 82 0.05 -5.04 21.59
N GLY A 83 -0.41 -5.38 22.79
CA GLY A 83 0.23 -4.99 24.04
C GLY A 83 0.38 -3.47 24.17
N ASP A 84 1.62 -3.00 24.22
CA ASP A 84 1.98 -1.57 24.33
C ASP A 84 2.08 -0.84 22.98
N MET A 85 1.93 -1.56 21.87
CA MET A 85 2.04 -1.04 20.50
C MET A 85 0.65 -0.72 19.94
N ARG A 86 0.49 0.49 19.42
CA ARG A 86 -0.71 0.93 18.72
C ARG A 86 -0.37 1.29 17.28
N ALA A 87 -1.17 0.80 16.35
CA ALA A 87 -1.02 1.08 14.93
C ALA A 87 -2.34 1.58 14.36
N LEU A 88 -2.28 2.65 13.59
CA LEU A 88 -3.35 2.99 12.65
C LEU A 88 -3.22 2.03 11.47
N VAL A 89 -4.28 1.30 11.16
CA VAL A 89 -4.33 0.39 10.03
C VAL A 89 -5.21 1.01 8.96
N GLU A 90 -4.66 1.22 7.78
CA GLU A 90 -5.46 1.41 6.57
C GLU A 90 -5.61 0.04 5.89
N TYR A 91 -6.86 -0.35 5.68
CA TYR A 91 -7.23 -1.63 5.10
C TYR A 91 -7.98 -1.39 3.79
N GLU A 92 -7.60 -2.12 2.77
CA GLU A 92 -8.26 -2.11 1.46
C GLU A 92 -8.19 -3.51 0.84
N ALA A 93 -9.01 -3.72 -0.19
CA ALA A 93 -8.95 -4.94 -0.97
C ALA A 93 -7.57 -5.08 -1.61
N GLY A 94 -6.97 -6.26 -1.45
CA GLY A 94 -5.69 -6.62 -2.06
C GLY A 94 -5.83 -6.90 -3.56
N TYR A 95 -4.75 -7.41 -4.16
CA TYR A 95 -4.82 -7.89 -5.54
C TYR A 95 -5.77 -9.08 -5.66
N GLY A 96 -6.60 -9.10 -6.69
CA GLY A 96 -7.49 -10.23 -7.00
C GLY A 96 -8.92 -10.09 -6.47
N GLY A 97 -9.32 -8.92 -5.98
CA GLY A 97 -10.70 -8.62 -5.62
C GLY A 97 -10.95 -8.60 -4.11
N PRO A 98 -12.22 -8.62 -3.67
CA PRO A 98 -12.64 -8.41 -2.28
C PRO A 98 -12.08 -9.38 -1.23
N LEU A 99 -11.61 -10.56 -1.65
CA LEU A 99 -11.01 -11.56 -0.75
C LEU A 99 -9.51 -11.36 -0.54
N GLY A 100 -8.85 -10.57 -1.39
CA GLY A 100 -7.50 -10.11 -1.15
C GLY A 100 -7.49 -9.08 -0.03
N ALA A 101 -6.44 -9.07 0.79
CA ALA A 101 -6.30 -8.14 1.89
C ALA A 101 -4.99 -7.36 1.77
N HIS A 102 -5.06 -6.04 1.85
CA HIS A 102 -3.88 -5.18 1.97
C HIS A 102 -3.97 -4.40 3.30
N PHE A 103 -3.06 -4.74 4.21
CA PHE A 103 -2.92 -4.06 5.49
C PHE A 103 -1.75 -3.09 5.44
N GLN A 104 -2.03 -1.83 5.74
CA GLN A 104 -1.04 -0.76 5.82
C GLN A 104 -0.97 -0.30 7.26
N PHE A 105 0.12 -0.66 7.96
CA PHE A 105 0.33 -0.32 9.36
C PHE A 105 1.11 0.99 9.47
N HIS A 106 0.54 1.95 10.17
CA HIS A 106 1.12 3.27 10.43
C HIS A 106 1.34 3.45 11.93
N VAL A 107 2.54 3.88 12.29
CA VAL A 107 2.88 4.22 13.67
C VAL A 107 2.11 5.46 14.13
N ILE A 108 1.54 5.40 15.33
CA ILE A 108 0.94 6.57 15.99
C ILE A 108 1.74 7.06 17.20
N ASP A 109 2.48 6.16 17.85
CA ASP A 109 3.36 6.47 18.99
C ASP A 109 4.83 6.46 18.55
N LEU A 110 5.35 7.63 18.18
CA LEU A 110 6.67 7.80 17.56
C LEU A 110 7.84 7.57 18.51
N ASP A 111 7.61 7.68 19.82
CA ASP A 111 8.60 7.46 20.87
C ASP A 111 8.62 5.99 21.36
N ARG A 112 7.86 5.09 20.74
CA ARG A 112 7.77 3.67 21.10
C ARG A 112 8.26 2.74 19.99
N PRO A 113 8.64 1.49 20.34
CA PRO A 113 8.96 0.50 19.33
C PRO A 113 7.79 0.22 18.37
N PHE A 114 8.13 -0.03 17.12
CA PHE A 114 7.21 -0.35 16.03
C PHE A 114 7.77 -1.51 15.18
N ILE A 115 7.00 -2.02 14.22
CA ILE A 115 7.45 -3.12 13.34
C ILE A 115 8.33 -2.67 12.15
N SER A 116 8.58 -1.37 12.02
CA SER A 116 9.35 -0.75 10.92
C SER A 116 10.04 0.55 11.35
N GLU A 117 11.28 0.76 10.90
CA GLU A 117 12.08 1.96 11.16
C GLU A 117 11.49 3.21 10.47
N THR A 118 10.73 3.04 9.40
CA THR A 118 10.09 4.14 8.68
C THR A 118 8.79 4.61 9.33
N GLY A 119 8.28 3.86 10.31
CA GLY A 119 6.94 4.05 10.86
C GLY A 119 5.81 3.54 9.97
N TYR A 120 6.14 2.84 8.88
CA TYR A 120 5.18 2.28 7.93
C TYR A 120 5.52 0.85 7.54
N ARG A 121 4.51 -0.01 7.40
CA ARG A 121 4.66 -1.37 6.91
C ARG A 121 3.42 -1.83 6.16
N SER A 122 3.58 -2.22 4.89
CA SER A 122 2.55 -2.94 4.15
C SER A 122 2.64 -4.44 4.38
N HIS A 123 1.49 -5.12 4.29
CA HIS A 123 1.37 -6.56 4.31
C HIS A 123 0.20 -6.99 3.43
N PHE A 124 0.43 -7.93 2.52
CA PHE A 124 -0.61 -8.54 1.70
C PHE A 124 -0.96 -9.91 2.28
N ASP A 125 -2.25 -10.19 2.37
CA ASP A 125 -2.80 -11.45 2.86
C ASP A 125 -4.08 -11.76 2.08
N THR A 126 -4.78 -12.80 2.50
CA THR A 126 -6.12 -13.17 2.06
C THR A 126 -7.06 -13.19 3.25
N ALA A 127 -8.37 -13.05 3.00
CA ALA A 127 -9.37 -13.23 4.03
C ALA A 127 -9.22 -14.57 4.75
N GLN A 128 -9.16 -14.53 6.09
CA GLN A 128 -9.00 -15.72 6.92
C GLN A 128 -10.35 -16.15 7.48
N GLY A 129 -10.75 -17.38 7.17
CA GLY A 129 -12.01 -17.95 7.64
C GLY A 129 -12.13 -17.92 9.16
N CYS A 130 -13.32 -17.59 9.65
CA CYS A 130 -13.67 -17.51 11.08
C CYS A 130 -12.90 -16.43 11.88
N MET A 131 -12.22 -15.50 11.21
CA MET A 131 -11.52 -14.40 11.87
C MET A 131 -11.97 -13.05 11.30
N THR A 132 -12.05 -12.05 12.16
CA THR A 132 -12.30 -10.67 11.77
C THR A 132 -11.06 -10.01 11.18
N VAL A 133 -11.24 -8.90 10.44
CA VAL A 133 -10.14 -8.08 9.91
C VAL A 133 -9.21 -7.61 11.04
N ASP A 134 -9.74 -7.26 12.21
CA ASP A 134 -8.96 -6.85 13.39
C ASP A 134 -8.14 -7.99 14.00
N GLU A 135 -8.71 -9.20 14.12
CA GLU A 135 -7.98 -10.36 14.63
C GLU A 135 -6.80 -10.72 13.72
N VAL A 136 -7.01 -10.69 12.41
CA VAL A 136 -5.94 -10.92 11.42
C VAL A 136 -4.88 -9.81 11.50
N ALA A 137 -5.29 -8.54 11.52
CA ALA A 137 -4.36 -7.42 11.63
C ALA A 137 -3.51 -7.48 12.91
N ARG A 138 -4.11 -7.86 14.05
CA ARG A 138 -3.40 -8.08 15.31
C ARG A 138 -2.43 -9.25 15.21
N GLY A 139 -2.84 -10.35 14.59
CA GLY A 139 -1.97 -11.51 14.34
C GLY A 139 -0.74 -11.14 13.51
N ILE A 140 -0.92 -10.34 12.45
CA ILE A 140 0.17 -9.83 11.62
C ILE A 140 1.12 -8.95 12.43
N LEU A 141 0.60 -8.01 13.23
CA LEU A 141 1.43 -7.17 14.11
C LEU A 141 2.27 -8.02 15.06
N ALA A 142 1.65 -9.00 15.73
CA ALA A 142 2.31 -9.88 16.69
C ALA A 142 3.40 -10.72 16.02
N ALA A 143 3.12 -11.30 14.84
CA ALA A 143 4.08 -12.08 14.08
C ALA A 143 5.28 -11.23 13.63
N GLN A 144 5.03 -10.06 13.03
CA GLN A 144 6.10 -9.18 12.58
C GLN A 144 6.95 -8.63 13.72
N ARG A 145 6.34 -8.39 14.88
CA ARG A 145 7.07 -8.01 16.10
C ARG A 145 7.95 -9.16 16.61
N ALA A 146 7.44 -10.39 16.62
CA ALA A 146 8.19 -11.57 17.07
C ALA A 146 9.39 -11.89 16.17
N GLU A 147 9.30 -11.61 14.86
CA GLU A 147 10.42 -11.72 13.93
C GLU A 147 11.58 -10.76 14.26
N LYS A 148 11.32 -9.65 14.95
CA LYS A 148 12.37 -8.70 15.33
C LYS A 148 13.11 -9.17 16.57
N LYS A 149 14.40 -9.49 16.41
CA LYS A 149 15.31 -9.85 17.52
C LYS A 149 15.48 -8.75 18.58
N ARG A 150 15.17 -7.49 18.22
CA ARG A 150 15.26 -6.31 19.10
C ARG A 150 14.11 -5.35 18.80
N PRO A 151 13.68 -4.53 19.78
CA PRO A 151 12.75 -3.45 19.53
C PRO A 151 13.26 -2.54 18.41
N VAL A 152 12.42 -2.29 17.41
CA VAL A 152 12.73 -1.41 16.28
C VAL A 152 12.13 -0.04 16.56
N MET A 153 12.97 0.99 16.59
CA MET A 153 12.54 2.37 16.79
C MET A 153 12.36 3.07 15.44
N VAL A 154 11.41 4.01 15.36
CA VAL A 154 11.29 4.88 14.19
C VAL A 154 12.52 5.77 14.10
N GLU A 155 13.17 5.78 12.94
CA GLU A 155 14.32 6.61 12.65
C GLU A 155 13.99 8.11 12.81
N ALA A 156 14.97 8.90 13.25
CA ALA A 156 14.77 10.31 13.60
C ALA A 156 14.17 11.13 12.45
N SER A 157 14.66 10.94 11.23
CA SER A 157 14.17 11.64 10.03
C SER A 157 12.69 11.35 9.74
N TYR A 158 12.28 10.08 9.86
CA TYR A 158 10.89 9.66 9.69
C TYR A 158 10.02 10.16 10.84
N ARG A 159 10.51 10.08 12.07
CA ARG A 159 9.83 10.59 13.26
C ARG A 159 9.57 12.09 13.18
N ASP A 160 10.55 12.88 12.74
CA ASP A 160 10.39 14.33 12.55
C ASP A 160 9.33 14.63 11.49
N ARG A 161 9.42 13.97 10.33
CA ARG A 161 8.43 14.12 9.25
C ARG A 161 7.02 13.71 9.69
N LEU A 162 6.91 12.63 10.46
CA LEU A 162 5.63 12.14 10.96
C LEU A 162 5.08 13.04 12.06
N ALA A 163 5.91 13.61 12.94
CA ALA A 163 5.45 14.53 13.97
C ALA A 163 4.66 15.72 13.40
N ASP A 164 5.06 16.20 12.23
CA ASP A 164 4.37 17.29 11.50
C ASP A 164 3.16 16.81 10.68
N ALA A 165 3.04 15.50 10.41
CA ALA A 165 1.92 14.94 9.67
C ALA A 165 0.70 14.76 10.59
N PRO A 166 -0.46 15.37 10.27
CA PRO A 166 -1.66 15.23 11.09
C PRO A 166 -2.17 13.79 11.05
N LEU A 167 -2.58 13.29 12.21
CA LEU A 167 -3.34 12.05 12.29
C LEU A 167 -4.80 12.29 11.85
N PRO A 168 -5.50 11.25 11.35
CA PRO A 168 -6.95 11.31 11.14
C PRO A 168 -7.70 11.91 12.33
N ALA A 169 -8.68 12.77 12.05
CA ALA A 169 -9.39 13.53 13.09
C ALA A 169 -10.08 12.64 14.14
N TRP A 170 -10.52 11.44 13.75
CA TRP A 170 -11.17 10.47 14.65
C TRP A 170 -10.21 9.92 15.73
N LEU A 171 -8.89 10.07 15.58
CA LEU A 171 -7.89 9.70 16.58
C LEU A 171 -7.65 10.80 17.64
N ALA A 172 -8.23 12.00 17.49
CA ALA A 172 -7.97 13.12 18.40
C ALA A 172 -8.40 12.85 19.86
N GLY A 173 -9.38 11.96 20.07
CA GLY A 173 -9.90 11.56 21.38
C GLY A 173 -9.29 10.28 21.96
N LEU A 174 -8.19 9.77 21.41
CA LEU A 174 -7.54 8.57 21.94
C LEU A 174 -7.08 8.77 23.37
N GLU A 175 -7.35 7.77 24.23
CA GLU A 175 -6.82 7.70 25.59
C GLU A 175 -5.96 6.45 25.76
N PRO A 176 -4.64 6.59 26.06
CA PRO A 176 -3.89 7.85 26.13
C PRO A 176 -3.72 8.52 24.75
N PRO A 177 -3.43 9.84 24.66
CA PRO A 177 -3.19 10.49 23.38
C PRO A 177 -2.06 9.86 22.58
N ALA A 178 -2.09 10.01 21.25
CA ALA A 178 -1.01 9.57 20.37
C ALA A 178 0.28 10.36 20.65
N ARG A 179 1.41 9.67 20.74
CA ARG A 179 2.70 10.27 21.08
C ARG A 179 3.43 10.72 19.81
N ARG A 180 3.26 11.99 19.44
CA ARG A 180 3.73 12.56 18.16
C ARG A 180 4.92 13.50 18.28
N GLU A 181 5.73 13.38 19.32
CA GLU A 181 6.89 14.25 19.50
C GLU A 181 7.98 13.95 18.46
N PRO A 182 8.62 14.96 17.83
CA PRO A 182 9.74 14.76 16.92
C PRO A 182 10.96 14.20 17.65
N ALA A 183 11.90 13.62 16.91
CA ALA A 183 13.20 13.20 17.43
C ALA A 183 14.14 14.40 17.57
N THR A 184 14.09 15.33 16.60
CA THR A 184 14.91 16.54 16.56
C THR A 184 14.11 17.74 17.03
N VAL A 185 14.46 18.29 18.19
CA VAL A 185 13.89 19.55 18.66
C VAL A 185 14.76 20.70 18.16
N LEU A 186 14.30 21.41 17.12
CA LEU A 186 14.89 22.67 16.67
C LEU A 186 14.61 23.77 17.71
N VAL A 187 15.59 24.01 18.58
CA VAL A 187 15.57 25.06 19.59
C VAL A 187 15.86 26.42 18.94
N PRO A 188 14.92 27.39 18.98
CA PRO A 188 15.17 28.69 18.39
C PRO A 188 16.31 29.44 19.12
N PRO A 189 17.01 30.36 18.43
CA PRO A 189 18.01 31.22 19.09
C PRO A 189 17.43 31.92 20.32
N GLY A 190 18.18 31.89 21.43
CA GLY A 190 17.75 32.44 22.72
C GLY A 190 16.94 31.47 23.59
N PHE A 191 16.67 30.25 23.12
CA PHE A 191 16.10 29.17 23.92
C PHE A 191 17.14 28.05 24.11
N VAL A 192 16.99 27.26 25.17
CA VAL A 192 17.83 26.09 25.46
C VAL A 192 16.91 24.94 25.89
N LEU A 193 17.16 23.74 25.37
CA LEU A 193 16.52 22.52 25.85
C LEU A 193 17.17 22.11 27.17
N VAL A 194 16.39 21.87 28.21
CA VAL A 194 16.88 21.51 29.54
C VAL A 194 16.16 20.27 30.04
N ASP A 195 16.92 19.23 30.40
CA ASP A 195 16.41 18.08 31.13
C ASP A 195 16.40 18.38 32.63
N VAL A 196 15.26 18.16 33.29
CA VAL A 196 15.08 18.44 34.71
C VAL A 196 14.58 17.19 35.43
N VAL A 197 15.33 16.73 36.42
CA VAL A 197 14.92 15.62 37.31
C VAL A 197 14.19 16.22 38.51
N LEU A 198 12.89 15.96 38.62
CA LEU A 198 12.04 16.45 39.73
C LEU A 198 11.32 15.27 40.39
N PRO A 199 11.07 15.33 41.72
CA PRO A 199 10.13 14.43 42.37
C PRO A 199 8.73 14.51 41.73
N SER A 200 7.97 13.41 41.71
CA SER A 200 6.67 13.33 41.01
C SER A 200 5.70 14.46 41.39
N HIS A 201 5.65 14.84 42.67
CA HIS A 201 4.79 15.93 43.16
C HIS A 201 5.20 17.33 42.68
N ARG A 202 6.38 17.48 42.05
CA ARG A 202 6.89 18.73 41.45
C ARG A 202 6.93 18.70 39.92
N ALA A 203 6.56 17.59 39.28
CA ALA A 203 6.58 17.46 37.83
C ALA A 203 5.72 18.53 37.10
N PHE A 204 4.70 19.07 37.78
CA PHE A 204 3.88 20.17 37.26
C PHE A 204 4.70 21.44 36.95
N ILE A 205 5.83 21.66 37.63
CA ILE A 205 6.70 22.82 37.41
C ILE A 205 7.31 22.75 36.01
N ALA A 206 7.88 21.60 35.64
CA ALA A 206 8.43 21.38 34.31
C ALA A 206 7.35 21.50 33.22
N ARG A 207 6.15 20.96 33.46
CA ARG A 207 5.00 21.11 32.54
C ARG A 207 4.62 22.58 32.33
N ARG A 208 4.60 23.38 33.41
CA ARG A 208 4.32 24.82 33.33
C ARG A 208 5.39 25.57 32.53
N TRP A 209 6.67 25.29 32.77
CA TRP A 209 7.77 25.88 32.01
C TRP A 209 7.71 25.51 30.52
N ALA A 210 7.40 24.25 30.20
CA ALA A 210 7.24 23.79 28.82
C ALA A 210 6.10 24.51 28.09
N ALA A 211 4.94 24.68 28.75
CA ALA A 211 3.80 25.41 28.18
C ALA A 211 4.12 26.90 27.93
N GLU A 212 4.81 27.55 28.88
CA GLU A 212 5.24 28.95 28.75
C GLU A 212 6.29 29.09 27.63
N ALA A 213 7.27 28.19 27.56
CA ALA A 213 8.28 28.16 26.51
C ALA A 213 7.65 27.93 25.12
N ALA A 214 6.69 27.01 24.99
CA ALA A 214 5.98 26.76 23.74
C ALA A 214 5.27 28.02 23.23
N THR A 215 4.64 28.78 24.13
CA THR A 215 3.99 30.06 23.81
C THR A 215 5.01 31.09 23.32
N LYS A 216 6.13 31.24 24.02
CA LYS A 216 7.22 32.17 23.64
C LYS A 216 7.89 31.78 22.31
N ILE A 217 8.12 30.49 22.09
CA ILE A 217 8.67 29.95 20.84
C ILE A 217 7.72 30.22 19.67
N LYS A 218 6.42 29.97 19.84
CA LYS A 218 5.40 30.28 18.81
C LYS A 218 5.39 31.76 18.45
N ALA A 219 5.43 32.64 19.46
CA ALA A 219 5.51 34.08 19.25
C ALA A 219 6.81 34.51 18.53
N ALA A 220 7.96 33.96 18.93
CA ALA A 220 9.26 34.25 18.31
C ALA A 220 9.30 33.78 16.83
N ARG A 221 8.76 32.60 16.53
CA ARG A 221 8.62 32.09 15.16
C ARG A 221 7.71 32.98 14.30
N ALA A 222 6.56 33.41 14.83
CA ALA A 222 5.66 34.33 14.15
C ALA A 222 6.32 35.70 13.88
N ALA A 223 7.08 36.23 14.84
CA ALA A 223 7.83 37.48 14.67
C ALA A 223 8.93 37.36 13.60
N GLY A 224 9.66 36.24 13.57
CA GLY A 224 10.69 35.98 12.55
C GLY A 224 10.13 35.84 11.13
N LEU A 225 8.95 35.23 10.98
CA LEU A 225 8.24 35.14 9.69
C LEU A 225 7.74 36.53 9.22
N ASN A 226 7.20 37.34 10.13
CA ASN A 226 6.78 38.72 9.82
C ASN A 226 7.96 39.64 9.45
N ALA A 227 9.14 39.44 10.04
CA ALA A 227 10.36 40.16 9.69
C ALA A 227 10.87 39.79 8.28
N LYS A 228 10.81 38.50 7.90
CA LYS A 228 11.12 38.04 6.54
C LYS A 228 10.11 38.57 5.50
N GLY A 229 8.82 38.62 5.84
CA GLY A 229 7.77 39.14 4.96
C GLY A 229 7.85 40.65 4.67
N LYS A 230 8.45 41.44 5.58
CA LYS A 230 8.66 42.90 5.38
C LYS A 230 9.91 43.25 4.57
N GLY A 231 10.79 42.28 4.27
CA GLY A 231 12.02 42.50 3.50
C GLY A 231 11.92 42.23 1.99
N ALA A 232 10.80 41.70 1.50
CA ALA A 232 10.61 41.29 0.10
C ALA A 232 9.77 42.30 -0.71
N GLY A 233 10.11 43.59 -0.63
CA GLY A 233 9.35 44.68 -1.23
C GLY A 233 10.20 45.66 -2.05
N THR A 234 10.95 45.17 -3.03
CA THR A 234 11.53 45.85 -4.22
C THR A 234 12.44 44.79 -4.85
N GLU A 235 12.10 44.13 -5.95
CA GLU A 235 12.14 44.63 -7.33
C GLU A 235 11.42 43.56 -8.19
N ARG A 236 10.41 43.95 -8.98
CA ARG A 236 9.80 43.06 -9.98
C ARG A 236 10.51 43.33 -11.29
N ASP A 237 11.10 42.29 -11.87
CA ASP A 237 11.34 42.23 -13.31
C ASP A 237 10.57 41.01 -13.87
N PRO A 238 9.85 41.15 -15.00
CA PRO A 238 8.85 40.17 -15.43
C PRO A 238 9.45 39.21 -16.46
N ALA A 239 9.71 37.95 -16.08
CA ALA A 239 9.88 36.90 -17.08
C ALA A 239 9.66 35.49 -16.50
N SER A 240 8.56 34.90 -16.95
CA SER A 240 8.37 33.47 -17.24
C SER A 240 7.96 32.48 -16.13
N PRO A 241 7.18 31.46 -16.53
CA PRO A 241 6.13 30.88 -15.71
C PRO A 241 6.57 29.64 -14.92
N GLU A 242 5.96 29.48 -13.76
CA GLU A 242 6.01 28.29 -12.91
C GLU A 242 5.42 27.05 -13.61
N PRO A 243 5.98 25.85 -13.36
CA PRO A 243 5.20 24.63 -13.39
C PRO A 243 5.00 24.09 -11.96
N THR A 244 3.78 24.25 -11.48
CA THR A 244 3.18 23.48 -10.40
C THR A 244 3.20 22.00 -10.78
N MET A 245 3.94 21.17 -10.06
CA MET A 245 3.86 19.71 -10.17
C MET A 245 3.50 19.12 -8.82
N THR A 246 2.19 19.04 -8.59
CA THR A 246 1.54 18.10 -7.67
C THR A 246 1.83 16.67 -8.12
N CYS A 247 2.42 15.88 -7.23
CA CYS A 247 2.72 14.48 -7.47
C CYS A 247 1.45 13.66 -7.22
N SER A 248 0.79 13.26 -8.32
CA SER A 248 -0.26 12.24 -8.30
C SER A 248 0.35 10.94 -8.82
N THR A 249 0.42 9.93 -7.96
CA THR A 249 0.81 8.56 -8.32
C THR A 249 -0.24 7.96 -9.25
N VAL A 250 0.16 7.62 -10.47
CA VAL A 250 -0.63 6.85 -11.44
C VAL A 250 -0.03 5.44 -11.51
N LYS A 251 -0.80 4.42 -11.10
CA LYS A 251 -0.55 3.02 -11.45
C LYS A 251 -1.21 2.75 -12.81
N ALA A 252 -0.52 1.97 -13.65
CA ALA A 252 -0.99 1.59 -14.98
C ALA A 252 -1.62 0.18 -14.96
N ASP A 253 -2.82 0.08 -15.56
CA ASP A 253 -3.67 -1.10 -15.67
C ASP A 253 -3.40 -1.96 -16.92
N ASP A 254 -3.39 -3.28 -16.68
CA ASP A 254 -4.07 -4.42 -17.33
C ASP A 254 -4.13 -4.72 -18.86
N ALA A 255 -3.58 -5.92 -19.16
CA ALA A 255 -4.23 -7.17 -19.63
C ALA A 255 -5.18 -7.26 -20.85
N ALA A 256 -5.06 -8.37 -21.62
CA ALA A 256 -6.18 -9.04 -22.31
C ALA A 256 -5.90 -10.53 -22.67
N SER A 257 -7.02 -11.27 -22.82
CA SER A 257 -7.26 -12.73 -22.89
C SER A 257 -7.92 -13.21 -24.21
N ALA A 258 -7.98 -14.54 -24.43
CA ALA A 258 -9.12 -15.38 -24.94
C ALA A 258 -8.61 -16.80 -25.35
N GLY A 259 -9.29 -17.97 -25.29
CA GLY A 259 -10.63 -18.43 -24.83
C GLY A 259 -10.94 -19.89 -25.31
N GLY A 260 -11.76 -20.68 -24.57
CA GLY A 260 -12.69 -21.77 -25.02
C GLY A 260 -12.22 -23.22 -25.28
N GLY A 261 -12.82 -24.24 -24.60
CA GLY A 261 -12.44 -25.70 -24.53
C GLY A 261 -13.01 -26.67 -25.61
N PRO A 262 -13.25 -28.00 -25.39
CA PRO A 262 -13.43 -28.77 -24.13
C PRO A 262 -12.74 -30.20 -24.04
N VAL A 263 -13.16 -31.00 -23.02
CA VAL A 263 -13.05 -32.47 -22.69
C VAL A 263 -11.90 -33.05 -21.82
N SER A 264 -12.31 -33.65 -20.69
CA SER A 264 -11.64 -34.55 -19.70
C SER A 264 -11.40 -36.00 -20.24
N PRO A 265 -10.62 -36.93 -19.60
CA PRO A 265 -10.57 -37.19 -18.14
C PRO A 265 -9.25 -37.68 -17.48
N GLU A 266 -9.35 -37.77 -16.14
CA GLU A 266 -8.66 -38.65 -15.17
C GLU A 266 -7.12 -38.64 -15.05
N ALA A 267 -6.62 -38.26 -13.86
CA ALA A 267 -5.97 -39.20 -12.93
C ALA A 267 -5.51 -38.53 -11.62
N THR A 268 -6.01 -39.06 -10.49
CA THR A 268 -5.28 -39.40 -9.26
C THR A 268 -4.58 -38.31 -8.44
N MET A 269 -5.15 -38.04 -7.26
CA MET A 269 -4.48 -37.45 -6.07
C MET A 269 -3.37 -38.38 -5.54
N PRO A 270 -2.33 -37.85 -4.87
CA PRO A 270 -2.37 -37.95 -3.40
C PRO A 270 -1.87 -36.71 -2.64
N SER A 271 -2.61 -36.41 -1.57
CA SER A 271 -2.19 -36.15 -0.18
C SER A 271 -0.87 -35.41 0.17
N SER A 272 -1.06 -34.46 1.09
CA SER A 272 -0.23 -34.07 2.26
C SER A 272 1.04 -33.25 2.07
N GLY A 273 1.10 -32.14 2.81
CA GLY A 273 2.32 -31.42 3.15
C GLY A 273 2.06 -29.96 3.48
N ALA A 274 1.60 -29.67 4.70
CA ALA A 274 1.63 -28.33 5.24
C ALA A 274 3.08 -27.95 5.50
N GLU A 275 3.64 -27.00 4.75
CA GLU A 275 4.89 -26.34 5.14
C GLU A 275 4.80 -24.83 4.88
N SER A 276 4.96 -24.10 5.99
CA SER A 276 5.14 -22.66 6.09
C SER A 276 6.37 -22.20 5.33
N CYS A 277 6.22 -21.29 4.37
CA CYS A 277 7.35 -20.69 3.66
C CYS A 277 7.94 -19.52 4.44
N SER A 278 8.89 -19.81 5.32
CA SER A 278 9.90 -18.85 5.79
C SER A 278 10.95 -18.64 4.70
N ILE A 279 11.17 -17.38 4.27
CA ILE A 279 12.23 -17.02 3.31
C ILE A 279 13.59 -17.10 4.03
N ALA A 280 14.31 -18.21 3.83
CA ALA A 280 15.74 -18.29 4.08
C ALA A 280 16.49 -17.82 2.83
N TRP A 281 17.34 -16.80 2.99
CA TRP A 281 18.33 -16.43 1.98
C TRP A 281 19.45 -17.47 2.04
N ASN A 282 19.54 -18.32 1.02
CA ASN A 282 20.71 -19.15 0.81
C ASN A 282 21.57 -18.48 -0.27
N ASP A 283 22.63 -17.81 0.19
CA ASP A 283 23.87 -17.67 -0.57
C ASP A 283 24.51 -19.07 -0.69
N ASP A 284 24.69 -19.55 -1.93
CA ASP A 284 25.85 -20.33 -2.41
C ASP A 284 25.49 -21.07 -3.71
N GLY A 285 26.05 -20.61 -4.83
CA GLY A 285 25.94 -21.28 -6.12
C GLY A 285 26.98 -20.78 -7.11
N GLY A 286 28.03 -21.59 -7.32
CA GLY A 286 29.09 -21.38 -8.33
C GLY A 286 28.57 -21.40 -9.78
N PRO A 287 29.49 -21.31 -10.77
CA PRO A 287 29.26 -20.59 -12.02
C PRO A 287 28.38 -21.37 -12.99
N ALA A 288 27.08 -21.09 -12.96
CA ALA A 288 26.18 -21.38 -14.06
C ALA A 288 26.28 -20.24 -15.08
N ASP A 289 26.43 -20.59 -16.36
CA ASP A 289 26.55 -19.69 -17.51
C ASP A 289 25.78 -18.38 -17.31
N LEU A 290 26.52 -17.27 -17.22
CA LEU A 290 25.97 -15.93 -17.09
C LEU A 290 25.27 -15.58 -18.40
N VAL A 291 24.00 -15.95 -18.53
CA VAL A 291 23.13 -15.45 -19.58
C VAL A 291 23.08 -13.93 -19.44
N GLU A 292 23.82 -13.25 -20.31
CA GLU A 292 23.88 -11.79 -20.33
C GLU A 292 22.66 -11.25 -21.08
N PHE A 293 21.64 -10.84 -20.32
CA PHE A 293 20.48 -10.15 -20.88
C PHE A 293 20.85 -8.76 -21.40
N LYS A 294 20.24 -8.36 -22.52
CA LYS A 294 20.43 -7.07 -23.19
C LYS A 294 19.07 -6.44 -23.52
N PRO A 295 18.95 -5.10 -23.42
CA PRO A 295 17.77 -4.39 -23.90
C PRO A 295 17.42 -4.77 -25.35
N GLY A 296 16.14 -4.94 -25.63
CA GLY A 296 15.58 -5.36 -26.92
C GLY A 296 15.45 -6.87 -27.11
N GLN A 297 16.02 -7.69 -26.22
CA GLN A 297 15.88 -9.15 -26.31
C GLN A 297 14.47 -9.61 -25.95
N ARG A 298 14.02 -10.67 -26.64
CA ARG A 298 12.77 -11.37 -26.36
C ARG A 298 13.01 -12.50 -25.40
N CYS A 299 12.17 -12.60 -24.39
CA CYS A 299 12.26 -13.63 -23.37
C CYS A 299 10.88 -14.22 -23.07
N GLU A 300 10.89 -15.43 -22.54
CA GLU A 300 9.72 -16.12 -22.00
C GLU A 300 9.82 -16.16 -20.48
N ILE A 301 8.70 -15.90 -19.79
CA ILE A 301 8.61 -16.04 -18.34
C ILE A 301 8.52 -17.54 -18.02
N VAL A 302 9.51 -18.10 -17.32
CA VAL A 302 9.56 -19.52 -16.94
C VAL A 302 9.17 -19.78 -15.50
N SER A 303 9.26 -18.78 -14.63
CA SER A 303 8.85 -18.88 -13.24
C SER A 303 8.37 -17.52 -12.71
N VAL A 304 7.59 -17.56 -11.63
CA VAL A 304 7.09 -16.38 -10.93
C VAL A 304 7.25 -16.58 -9.44
N HIS A 305 7.44 -15.49 -8.70
CA HIS A 305 7.68 -15.54 -7.26
C HIS A 305 6.42 -15.81 -6.42
N HIS A 306 5.22 -15.66 -6.99
CA HIS A 306 3.95 -15.83 -6.27
C HIS A 306 2.91 -16.60 -7.11
N PRO A 307 2.16 -17.57 -6.54
CA PRO A 307 1.21 -18.41 -7.28
C PRO A 307 0.13 -17.65 -8.05
N VAL A 308 -0.29 -16.46 -7.57
CA VAL A 308 -1.25 -15.58 -8.26
C VAL A 308 -0.80 -15.18 -9.67
N PHE A 309 0.51 -15.26 -9.93
CA PHE A 309 1.13 -14.91 -11.19
C PHE A 309 1.37 -16.11 -12.11
N ASN A 310 0.96 -17.32 -11.73
CA ASN A 310 1.16 -18.52 -12.55
C ASN A 310 0.59 -18.38 -13.98
N ARG A 311 -0.47 -17.57 -14.14
CA ARG A 311 -1.04 -17.20 -15.45
C ARG A 311 -0.09 -16.46 -16.40
N TYR A 312 1.04 -15.95 -15.91
CA TYR A 312 2.03 -15.23 -16.69
C TYR A 312 3.18 -16.12 -17.18
N ILE A 313 3.34 -17.32 -16.62
CA ILE A 313 4.31 -18.30 -17.11
C ILE A 313 3.98 -18.64 -18.57
N GLY A 314 5.01 -18.66 -19.42
CA GLY A 314 4.90 -18.88 -20.86
C GLY A 314 4.62 -17.62 -21.69
N LYS A 315 4.37 -16.46 -21.05
CA LYS A 315 4.18 -15.20 -21.80
C LYS A 315 5.53 -14.66 -22.28
N ARG A 316 5.47 -13.97 -23.42
CA ARG A 316 6.62 -13.36 -24.10
C ARG A 316 6.73 -11.88 -23.73
N ILE A 317 7.94 -11.45 -23.44
CA ILE A 317 8.27 -10.08 -23.04
C ILE A 317 9.48 -9.57 -23.80
N ILE A 318 9.62 -8.25 -23.90
CA ILE A 318 10.78 -7.56 -24.45
C ILE A 318 11.49 -6.80 -23.33
N ILE A 319 12.79 -7.03 -23.18
CA ILE A 319 13.62 -6.35 -22.18
C ILE A 319 13.83 -4.89 -22.56
N VAL A 320 13.60 -3.99 -21.62
CA VAL A 320 13.80 -2.53 -21.76
C VAL A 320 15.05 -2.07 -21.04
N LYS A 321 15.29 -2.55 -19.81
CA LYS A 321 16.46 -2.22 -19.00
C LYS A 321 16.95 -3.45 -18.25
N VAL A 322 18.25 -3.48 -17.99
CA VAL A 322 18.92 -4.55 -17.25
C VAL A 322 19.65 -3.92 -16.07
N HIS A 323 19.46 -4.49 -14.88
CA HIS A 323 20.18 -4.15 -13.66
C HIS A 323 21.04 -5.35 -13.23
N PRO A 324 22.32 -5.40 -13.67
CA PRO A 324 23.19 -6.53 -13.39
C PRO A 324 23.43 -6.75 -11.90
N ASP A 325 23.60 -5.66 -11.14
CA ASP A 325 23.93 -5.69 -9.70
C ASP A 325 22.84 -6.37 -8.87
N THR A 326 21.57 -6.20 -9.24
CA THR A 326 20.42 -6.82 -8.57
C THR A 326 19.88 -8.04 -9.31
N ARG A 327 20.51 -8.44 -10.42
CA ARG A 327 20.09 -9.55 -11.30
C ARG A 327 18.62 -9.45 -11.72
N GLN A 328 18.19 -8.24 -12.09
CA GLN A 328 16.82 -7.95 -12.49
C GLN A 328 16.75 -7.27 -13.86
N VAL A 329 15.64 -7.46 -14.56
CA VAL A 329 15.33 -6.75 -15.81
C VAL A 329 13.96 -6.09 -15.74
N TRP A 330 13.83 -4.96 -16.40
CA TRP A 330 12.54 -4.34 -16.69
C TRP A 330 12.13 -4.73 -18.09
N ALA A 331 10.91 -5.22 -18.26
CA ALA A 331 10.40 -5.70 -19.54
C ALA A 331 8.91 -5.38 -19.71
N HIS A 332 8.46 -5.30 -20.96
CA HIS A 332 7.05 -5.16 -21.31
C HIS A 332 6.56 -6.36 -22.13
N ASP A 333 5.24 -6.57 -22.20
CA ASP A 333 4.64 -7.64 -23.01
C ASP A 333 5.06 -7.53 -24.49
N ASP A 334 5.45 -8.66 -25.11
CA ASP A 334 5.71 -8.76 -26.57
C ASP A 334 4.37 -8.90 -27.32
N ARG A 335 3.57 -7.84 -27.24
CA ARG A 335 2.25 -7.74 -27.88
C ARG A 335 2.17 -6.48 -28.75
N PRO A 336 1.39 -6.50 -29.83
CA PRO A 336 1.18 -5.30 -30.64
C PRO A 336 0.31 -4.28 -29.90
N ILE A 337 0.49 -3.00 -30.27
CA ILE A 337 -0.39 -1.91 -29.82
C ILE A 337 -1.79 -2.15 -30.40
N THR A 338 -2.81 -2.09 -29.54
CA THR A 338 -4.22 -2.17 -29.94
C THR A 338 -4.81 -0.76 -30.06
N TYR A 339 -5.82 -0.62 -30.93
CA TYR A 339 -6.48 0.65 -31.19
C TYR A 339 -7.99 0.49 -31.09
N LYS A 340 -8.67 1.54 -30.63
CA LYS A 340 -10.14 1.64 -30.62
C LYS A 340 -10.60 2.89 -31.34
N THR A 341 -11.85 2.90 -31.78
CA THR A 341 -12.50 4.10 -32.31
C THR A 341 -13.29 4.78 -31.19
N ASN A 342 -12.98 6.03 -30.90
CA ASN A 342 -13.69 6.79 -29.86
C ASN A 342 -15.06 7.28 -30.35
N ARG A 343 -15.87 7.86 -29.46
CA ARG A 343 -17.22 8.39 -29.77
C ARG A 343 -17.23 9.49 -30.85
N ALA A 344 -16.08 10.13 -31.09
CA ALA A 344 -15.89 11.13 -32.14
C ALA A 344 -15.41 10.52 -33.48
N GLY A 345 -15.43 9.20 -33.63
CA GLY A 345 -15.01 8.49 -34.84
C GLY A 345 -13.50 8.46 -35.08
N ARG A 346 -12.68 8.85 -34.10
CA ARG A 346 -11.22 8.89 -34.23
C ARG A 346 -10.61 7.60 -33.73
N ARG A 347 -9.62 7.08 -34.47
CA ARG A 347 -8.79 5.96 -34.01
C ARG A 347 -7.83 6.46 -32.92
N VAL A 348 -7.94 5.89 -31.73
CA VAL A 348 -7.08 6.17 -30.58
C VAL A 348 -6.39 4.89 -30.13
N VAL A 349 -5.22 5.01 -29.51
CA VAL A 349 -4.55 3.87 -28.88
C VAL A 349 -5.45 3.37 -27.74
N ASP A 350 -5.70 2.07 -27.72
CA ASP A 350 -6.46 1.41 -26.68
C ASP A 350 -5.52 0.82 -25.62
N SER A 351 -4.51 0.08 -26.06
CA SER A 351 -3.44 -0.44 -25.20
C SER A 351 -2.11 -0.42 -25.95
N ASP A 352 -1.10 0.23 -25.37
CA ASP A 352 0.30 0.11 -25.77
C ASP A 352 1.06 -0.67 -24.67
N PRO A 353 1.43 -1.94 -24.94
CA PRO A 353 2.19 -2.75 -23.99
C PRO A 353 3.47 -2.09 -23.48
N ARG A 354 4.09 -1.19 -24.25
CA ARG A 354 5.34 -0.49 -23.86
C ARG A 354 5.15 0.46 -22.68
N CYS A 355 3.92 0.90 -22.42
CA CYS A 355 3.59 1.77 -21.29
C CYS A 355 3.59 1.02 -19.96
N ILE A 356 3.55 -0.32 -19.96
CA ILE A 356 3.49 -1.15 -18.76
C ILE A 356 4.76 -2.00 -18.68
N GLN A 357 5.61 -1.69 -17.69
CA GLN A 357 6.85 -2.42 -17.46
C GLN A 357 6.75 -3.20 -16.15
N SER A 358 7.20 -4.45 -16.18
CA SER A 358 7.29 -5.34 -15.04
C SER A 358 8.74 -5.73 -14.78
N ILE A 359 9.06 -6.02 -13.52
CA ILE A 359 10.40 -6.43 -13.08
C ILE A 359 10.45 -7.95 -12.98
N TYR A 360 11.50 -8.54 -13.53
CA TYR A 360 11.75 -9.98 -13.47
C TYR A 360 13.19 -10.25 -13.01
N GLY A 361 13.37 -11.30 -12.23
CA GLY A 361 14.69 -11.86 -11.93
C GLY A 361 15.28 -12.58 -13.14
N PHE A 362 16.61 -12.68 -13.22
CA PHE A 362 17.28 -13.38 -14.32
C PHE A 362 16.90 -14.87 -14.39
N ASP A 363 16.64 -15.48 -13.23
CA ASP A 363 16.19 -16.86 -13.04
C ASP A 363 14.73 -17.11 -13.47
N GLN A 364 13.95 -16.03 -13.65
CA GLN A 364 12.55 -16.10 -14.06
C GLN A 364 12.37 -16.08 -15.58
N LEU A 365 13.46 -15.88 -16.34
CA LEU A 365 13.40 -15.64 -17.76
C LEU A 365 14.23 -16.65 -18.55
N ARG A 366 13.70 -17.04 -19.70
CA ARG A 366 14.41 -17.80 -20.72
C ARG A 366 14.50 -16.98 -22.00
N LEU A 367 15.70 -16.83 -22.55
CA LEU A 367 15.90 -16.17 -23.83
C LEU A 367 15.18 -16.96 -24.94
N ILE A 368 14.41 -16.26 -25.78
CA ILE A 368 13.83 -16.83 -26.99
C ILE A 368 14.74 -16.40 -28.14
N THR A 369 15.47 -17.36 -28.72
CA THR A 369 16.37 -17.13 -29.85
C THR A 369 15.62 -16.81 -31.14
#